data_AF-A0A914SEH3-F1
#
_entry.id   AF-A0A914SEH3-F1
#
_cell.length_a   1.000
_cell.length_b   1.000
_cell.length_c   1.000
_cell.angle_alpha   90.00
_cell.angle_beta   90.00
_cell.angle_gamma   90.00
#
_symmetry.space_group_name_H-M   'P 1'
#
loop_
_entity.id
_entity.type
_entity.pdbx_description
1 polymer ?
#
loop_
_entity_poly.entity_id
_entity_poly.type
_entity_poly.pdbx_seq_one_letter_code
_entity_poly.pdbx_strand_id
1 'polypeptide(L)'
;MDTNLRMTINYRERCRMHDLNGALDELRSVIPYAHGTTVRKLSKIATLLLAKNHIIMQTKAIDELRLTIDQLKLKIKSLEESGAKNLNSNAPQENNNNNN
;
A
#
# COMPACT_ATOMS: atom_id res chain seq x y z
N MET A 1 -14.35 -29.54 46.31
CA MET A 1 -13.08 -29.54 45.55
C MET A 1 -13.33 -29.19 44.08
N ASP A 2 -13.81 -27.97 43.77
CA ASP A 2 -14.02 -27.55 42.36
C ASP A 2 -14.03 -26.01 42.20
N THR A 3 -14.36 -25.27 43.25
CA THR A 3 -14.44 -23.79 43.20
C THR A 3 -13.11 -23.12 42.85
N ASN A 4 -11.98 -23.62 43.38
CA ASN A 4 -10.65 -23.07 43.07
C ASN A 4 -10.24 -23.31 41.61
N LEU A 5 -10.58 -24.47 41.03
CA LEU A 5 -10.32 -24.76 39.63
C LEU A 5 -11.13 -23.84 38.71
N ARG A 6 -12.43 -23.68 39.00
CA ARG A 6 -13.30 -22.73 38.27
C ARG A 6 -12.80 -21.29 38.35
N MET A 7 -12.34 -20.85 39.52
CA MET A 7 -11.76 -19.50 39.71
C MET A 7 -10.51 -19.29 38.86
N THR A 8 -9.58 -20.25 38.87
CA THR A 8 -8.34 -20.20 38.08
C THR A 8 -8.62 -20.17 36.58
N ILE A 9 -9.57 -20.99 36.10
CA ILE A 9 -9.98 -21.01 34.68
C ILE A 9 -10.57 -19.65 34.27
N ASN A 10 -11.49 -19.11 35.08
CA ASN A 10 -12.12 -17.81 34.81
C ASN A 10 -11.10 -16.66 34.79
N TYR A 11 -10.14 -16.68 35.72
CA TYR A 11 -9.05 -15.71 35.73
C TYR A 11 -8.24 -15.77 34.44
N ARG A 12 -7.83 -16.97 34.03
CA ARG A 12 -7.05 -17.16 32.80
C ARG A 12 -7.78 -16.68 31.55
N GLU A 13 -9.07 -16.98 31.42
CA GLU A 13 -9.85 -16.53 30.26
C GLU A 13 -10.04 -15.00 30.25
N ARG A 14 -10.16 -14.36 31.43
CA ARG A 14 -10.16 -12.90 31.53
C ARG A 14 -8.85 -12.29 31.04
N CYS A 15 -7.70 -12.84 31.44
CA CYS A 15 -6.40 -12.39 30.96
C CYS A 15 -6.30 -12.53 29.44
N ARG A 16 -6.64 -13.72 28.90
CA ARG A 16 -6.64 -13.96 27.45
C ARG A 16 -7.52 -12.97 26.69
N MET A 17 -8.69 -12.63 27.25
CA MET A 17 -9.59 -11.64 26.67
C MET A 17 -9.05 -10.20 26.77
N HIS A 18 -8.29 -9.86 27.81
CA HIS A 18 -7.60 -8.56 27.90
C HIS A 18 -6.53 -8.43 26.82
N ASP A 19 -5.68 -9.45 26.65
CA ASP A 19 -4.65 -9.47 25.63
C ASP A 19 -5.26 -9.31 24.23
N LEU A 20 -6.33 -10.06 23.95
CA LEU A 20 -7.07 -9.96 22.69
C LEU A 20 -7.67 -8.57 22.47
N ASN A 21 -8.24 -7.95 23.50
CA ASN A 21 -8.80 -6.61 23.39
C ASN A 21 -7.70 -5.55 23.19
N GLY A 22 -6.53 -5.73 23.81
CA GLY A 22 -5.36 -4.88 23.62
C GLY A 22 -4.88 -4.91 22.16
N ALA A 23 -4.66 -6.10 21.61
CA ALA A 23 -4.29 -6.26 20.20
C ALA A 23 -5.34 -5.65 19.24
N LEU A 24 -6.63 -5.73 19.58
CA LEU A 24 -7.69 -5.12 18.77
C LEU A 24 -7.68 -3.59 18.86
N ASP A 25 -7.28 -3.01 19.99
CA ASP A 25 -7.10 -1.56 20.15
C ASP A 25 -5.86 -1.06 19.38
N GLU A 26 -4.77 -1.83 19.39
CA GLU A 26 -3.63 -1.57 18.50
C GLU A 26 -4.04 -1.61 17.02
N LEU A 27 -4.88 -2.57 16.63
CA LEU A 27 -5.42 -2.61 15.27
C LEU A 27 -6.27 -1.36 14.96
N ARG A 28 -7.08 -0.86 15.91
CA ARG A 28 -7.81 0.41 15.71
C ARG A 28 -6.84 1.56 15.46
N SER A 29 -5.70 1.60 16.14
CA SER A 29 -4.70 2.68 16.01
C SER A 29 -4.21 2.92 14.57
N VAL A 30 -4.18 1.87 13.76
CA VAL A 30 -3.67 1.92 12.37
C VAL A 30 -4.76 1.99 11.29
N ILE A 31 -6.04 1.90 11.66
CA ILE A 31 -7.15 1.99 10.70
C ILE A 31 -7.44 3.46 10.38
N PRO A 32 -7.47 3.85 9.08
CA PRO A 32 -7.85 5.19 8.68
C PRO A 32 -9.27 5.54 9.16
N TYR A 33 -9.47 6.79 9.59
CA TYR A 33 -10.76 7.31 10.07
C TYR A 33 -11.31 6.65 11.34
N ALA A 34 -10.54 5.75 11.97
CA ALA A 34 -10.90 5.19 13.27
C ALA A 34 -10.65 6.17 14.44
N HIS A 35 -9.96 7.30 14.17
CA HIS A 35 -9.59 8.31 15.15
C HIS A 35 -10.15 9.68 14.81
N GLY A 36 -10.66 10.36 15.82
CA GLY A 36 -11.07 11.75 15.79
C GLY A 36 -11.62 12.12 17.16
N THR A 37 -11.38 13.34 17.63
CA THR A 37 -11.83 13.82 18.95
C THR A 37 -13.35 13.70 19.16
N THR A 38 -14.09 13.58 18.06
CA THR A 38 -15.56 13.45 18.02
C THR A 38 -16.03 12.03 17.63
N VAL A 39 -15.11 11.15 17.21
CA VAL A 39 -15.45 9.81 16.69
C VAL A 39 -15.43 8.80 17.83
N ARG A 40 -16.57 8.12 18.05
CA ARG A 40 -16.70 7.08 19.06
C ARG A 40 -15.84 5.85 18.71
N LYS A 41 -15.28 5.19 19.74
CA LYS A 41 -14.57 3.91 19.61
C LYS A 41 -15.38 2.90 18.78
N LEU A 42 -14.76 2.37 17.73
CA LEU A 42 -15.37 1.39 16.84
C LEU A 42 -15.66 0.06 17.56
N SER A 43 -16.79 -0.57 17.21
CA SER A 43 -17.11 -1.92 17.66
C SER A 43 -16.08 -2.94 17.15
N LYS A 44 -16.02 -4.15 17.77
CA LYS A 44 -15.11 -5.22 17.33
C LYS A 44 -15.34 -5.60 15.86
N ILE A 45 -16.60 -5.73 15.46
CA ILE A 45 -16.99 -6.07 14.09
C ILE A 45 -16.62 -4.96 13.12
N ALA A 46 -16.92 -3.70 13.46
CA ALA A 46 -16.58 -2.56 12.60
C ALA A 46 -15.06 -2.43 12.40
N THR A 47 -14.28 -2.65 13.47
CA THR A 47 -12.81 -2.64 13.42
C THR A 47 -12.29 -3.69 12.43
N LEU A 48 -12.77 -4.93 12.52
CA LEU A 48 -12.36 -6.01 11.61
C LEU A 48 -12.77 -5.75 10.16
N LEU A 49 -13.97 -5.21 9.94
CA LEU A 49 -14.45 -4.87 8.61
C LEU A 49 -13.60 -3.78 7.96
N LEU A 50 -13.32 -2.69 8.69
CA LEU A 50 -12.49 -1.60 8.19
C LEU A 50 -11.04 -2.05 7.97
N ALA A 51 -10.47 -2.86 8.87
CA ALA A 51 -9.13 -3.42 8.69
C ALA A 51 -9.03 -4.23 7.40
N LYS A 52 -9.99 -5.14 7.15
CA LYS A 52 -10.04 -5.94 5.93
C LYS A 52 -10.12 -5.05 4.68
N ASN A 53 -11.03 -4.07 4.71
CA ASN A 53 -11.23 -3.17 3.57
C ASN A 53 -10.00 -2.29 3.32
N HIS A 54 -9.33 -1.84 4.39
CA HIS A 54 -8.11 -1.05 4.31
C HIS A 54 -6.99 -1.84 3.63
N ILE A 55 -6.78 -3.11 3.99
CA ILE A 55 -5.80 -3.99 3.34
C ILE A 55 -6.11 -4.11 1.84
N ILE A 56 -7.37 -4.38 1.47
CA ILE A 56 -7.77 -4.50 0.05
C ILE A 56 -7.50 -3.21 -0.72
N MET A 57 -7.81 -2.05 -0.12
CA MET A 57 -7.59 -0.75 -0.74
C MET A 57 -6.11 -0.45 -0.93
N GLN A 58 -5.28 -0.75 0.07
CA GLN A 58 -3.82 -0.59 -0.02
C GLN A 58 -3.22 -1.46 -1.12
N THR A 59 -3.65 -2.72 -1.24
CA THR A 59 -3.21 -3.61 -2.32
C THR A 59 -3.53 -3.01 -3.70
N LYS A 60 -4.77 -2.55 -3.91
CA LYS A 60 -5.18 -1.92 -5.17
C LYS A 60 -4.37 -0.66 -5.48
N ALA A 61 -4.16 0.20 -4.48
CA ALA A 61 -3.37 1.41 -4.64
C ALA A 61 -1.92 1.10 -5.04
N ILE A 62 -1.32 0.06 -4.47
CA ILE A 62 0.03 -0.39 -4.85
C ILE A 62 0.07 -0.85 -6.32
N ASP A 63 -0.93 -1.61 -6.77
CA ASP A 63 -0.98 -2.10 -8.16
C ASP A 63 -1.20 -0.94 -9.16
N GLU A 64 -2.05 0.02 -8.84
CA GLU A 64 -2.24 1.24 -9.64
C GLU A 64 -0.96 2.09 -9.73
N LEU A 65 -0.22 2.21 -8.63
CA LEU A 65 1.07 2.91 -8.62
C LEU A 65 2.13 2.19 -9.47
N ARG A 66 2.17 0.85 -9.43
CA ARG A 66 3.06 0.05 -10.30
C ARG A 66 2.75 0.28 -11.77
N LEU A 67 1.47 0.25 -12.16
CA LEU A 67 1.05 0.54 -13.54
C LEU A 67 1.45 1.96 -13.96
N THR A 68 1.25 2.94 -13.08
CA THR A 68 1.67 4.33 -13.33
C THR A 68 3.17 4.43 -13.56
N ILE A 69 3.98 3.78 -12.71
CA ILE A 69 5.43 3.74 -12.85
C ILE A 69 5.85 3.12 -14.19
N ASP A 70 5.22 2.03 -14.62
CA ASP A 70 5.56 1.37 -15.88
C ASP A 70 5.17 2.22 -17.09
N GLN A 71 4.03 2.90 -17.04
CA GLN A 71 3.66 3.89 -18.06
C GLN A 71 4.68 5.04 -18.17
N LEU A 72 5.13 5.57 -17.02
CA LEU A 72 6.14 6.62 -16.99
C LEU A 72 7.49 6.15 -17.54
N LYS A 73 7.92 4.92 -17.22
CA LYS A 73 9.15 4.32 -17.80
C LYS A 73 9.05 4.21 -19.32
N LEU A 74 7.92 3.73 -19.84
CA LEU A 74 7.70 3.65 -21.30
C LEU A 74 7.73 5.04 -21.93
N LYS A 75 7.15 6.05 -21.27
CA LYS A 75 7.19 7.42 -21.75
C LYS A 75 8.61 7.98 -21.80
N ILE A 76 9.41 7.76 -20.75
CA ILE A 76 10.83 8.16 -20.71
C ILE A 76 11.61 7.54 -21.87
N LYS A 77 11.48 6.22 -22.06
CA LYS A 77 12.14 5.51 -23.17
C LYS A 77 11.79 6.11 -24.54
N SER A 78 10.50 6.41 -24.77
CA SER A 78 10.06 7.00 -26.04
C SER A 78 10.63 8.41 -26.28
N LEU A 79 10.86 9.18 -25.21
CA LEU A 79 11.45 10.52 -25.29
C LEU A 79 12.95 10.45 -25.57
N GLU A 80 13.68 9.50 -24.97
CA GLU A 80 15.09 9.25 -25.24
C GLU A 80 15.33 8.84 -26.70
N GLU A 81 14.50 7.93 -27.23
CA GLU A 81 14.56 7.50 -28.63
C GLU A 81 14.23 8.63 -29.62
N SER A 82 13.34 9.55 -29.23
CA SER A 82 12.98 10.72 -30.06
C SER A 82 14.08 11.79 -30.08
N GLY A 83 14.79 11.97 -28.96
CA GLY A 83 15.96 12.85 -28.88
C GLY A 83 17.14 12.35 -29.73
N ALA A 84 17.36 11.04 -29.77
CA ALA A 84 18.45 10.43 -30.57
C ALA A 84 18.26 10.61 -32.10
N LYS A 85 17.02 10.65 -32.59
CA LYS A 85 16.73 10.85 -34.03
C LYS A 85 17.03 12.26 -34.54
N ASN A 86 17.05 13.26 -33.67
CA ASN A 86 17.27 14.67 -34.07
C ASN A 86 18.75 15.00 -34.35
N LEU A 87 19.70 14.25 -33.78
CA LEU A 87 21.13 14.47 -34.04
C LEU A 87 21.59 13.91 -35.40
N ASN A 88 20.93 12.87 -35.93
CA ASN A 88 21.35 12.22 -37.19
C ASN A 88 20.86 12.95 -38.46
N SER A 89 19.97 13.94 -38.35
CA SER A 89 19.52 14.73 -39.52
C SER A 89 20.44 15.91 -39.88
N ASN A 90 21.47 16.19 -39.07
CA ASN A 90 22.43 17.28 -39.30
C ASN A 90 23.83 16.81 -39.72
N ALA A 91 24.02 15.53 -40.06
CA ALA A 91 25.27 15.08 -40.64
C ALA A 91 25.50 15.80 -41.99
N PRO A 92 26.65 16.48 -42.18
CA PRO A 92 26.98 17.10 -43.46
C PRO A 92 26.93 16.03 -44.55
N GLN A 93 26.09 16.22 -45.57
CA GLN A 93 26.16 15.41 -46.78
C GLN A 93 27.54 15.67 -47.41
N GLU A 94 28.46 14.70 -47.31
CA GLU A 94 29.69 14.71 -48.10
C GLU A 94 29.30 14.80 -49.58
N ASN A 95 29.47 15.99 -50.14
CA ASN A 95 29.32 16.27 -51.55
C ASN A 95 30.46 15.59 -52.32
N ASN A 96 30.30 14.30 -52.59
CA ASN A 96 31.19 13.56 -53.48
C ASN A 96 30.88 13.92 -54.94
N ASN A 97 31.34 15.11 -55.34
CA ASN A 97 31.58 15.45 -56.74
C ASN A 97 32.84 14.70 -57.21
N ASN A 98 32.68 13.45 -57.64
CA ASN A 98 33.72 12.75 -58.39
C ASN A 98 33.65 13.20 -59.86
N ASN A 99 34.49 14.18 -60.20
CA ASN A 99 34.90 14.46 -61.56
C ASN A 99 36.18 13.68 -61.87
N ASN A 100 36.15 13.05 -63.06
CA ASN A 100 37.26 12.51 -63.85
C ASN A 100 37.75 11.09 -63.54
#